data_AF-A0A8B3C2G4-F1
#
_entry.id   AF-A0A8B3C2G4-F1
#
_cell.length_a   1.000
_cell.length_b   1.000
_cell.length_c   1.000
_cell.angle_alpha   90.00
_cell.angle_beta   90.00
_cell.angle_gamma   90.00
#
_symmetry.space_group_name_H-M   'P 1'
#
loop_
_entity.id
_entity.type
_entity.pdbx_description
1 polymer ?
#
loop_
_entity_poly.entity_id
_entity_poly.type
_entity_poly.pdbx_seq_one_letter_code
_entity_poly.pdbx_strand_id
1 'polypeptide(L)'
;MVIRMEGPVYDTGPGSLRAYAQILNSMLQSRDSGELFRRLAWADMNSPDHELSGYFGWGFGTSTPFWLRQRIAFRSDTFFGTRTLTIVRFREDADRTDA
;
A
#
# COMPACT_ATOMS: atom_id res chain seq x y z
N MET A 1 -11.69 -3.10 7.65
CA MET A 1 -10.26 -2.90 7.56
C MET A 1 -9.92 -1.81 8.54
N VAL A 2 -8.91 -2.04 9.36
CA VAL A 2 -8.37 -1.05 10.28
C VAL A 2 -7.01 -0.64 9.75
N ILE A 3 -6.87 0.64 9.39
CA ILE A 3 -5.62 1.23 8.92
C ILE A 3 -5.08 2.10 10.05
N ARG A 4 -3.79 1.97 10.35
CA ARG A 4 -3.07 2.88 11.24
C ARG A 4 -2.20 3.80 10.39
N MET A 5 -2.44 5.10 10.49
CA MET A 5 -1.59 6.13 9.88
C MET A 5 -0.38 6.35 10.78
N GLU A 6 0.82 6.18 10.23
CA GLU A 6 2.07 6.22 11.01
C GLU A 6 2.96 7.43 10.66
N GLY A 7 2.74 8.04 9.51
CA GLY A 7 3.52 9.20 9.07
C GLY A 7 2.90 9.92 7.89
N PRO A 8 3.41 11.12 7.57
CA PRO A 8 2.96 11.89 6.43
C PRO A 8 3.38 11.26 5.10
N VAL A 9 2.77 11.73 4.02
CA VAL A 9 3.24 11.53 2.65
C VAL A 9 3.75 12.87 2.14
N TYR A 10 4.98 12.89 1.65
CA TYR A 10 5.61 14.07 1.07
C TYR A 10 5.44 14.07 -0.45
N ASP A 11 5.44 15.25 -1.08
CA ASP A 11 5.53 15.32 -2.54
C ASP A 11 6.99 15.11 -2.97
N THR A 12 7.33 13.88 -3.38
CA THR A 12 8.68 13.50 -3.80
C THR A 12 8.87 13.45 -5.31
N GLY A 13 7.89 13.97 -6.07
CA GLY A 13 7.93 14.05 -7.52
C GLY A 13 6.53 14.01 -8.15
N PRO A 14 6.42 14.33 -9.46
CA PRO A 14 5.14 14.57 -10.15
C PRO A 14 4.11 13.44 -10.04
N GLY A 15 4.55 12.20 -9.86
CA GLY A 15 3.68 11.02 -9.74
C GLY A 15 3.42 10.57 -8.30
N SER A 16 4.09 11.15 -7.30
CA SER A 16 4.15 10.60 -5.94
C SER A 16 2.78 10.53 -5.25
N LEU A 17 1.99 11.61 -5.31
CA LEU A 17 0.65 11.66 -4.73
C LEU A 17 -0.36 10.79 -5.48
N ARG A 18 -0.23 10.69 -6.81
CA ARG A 18 -1.06 9.80 -7.64
C ARG A 18 -0.79 8.34 -7.31
N ALA A 19 0.48 7.95 -7.22
CA ALA A 19 0.89 6.61 -6.82
C ALA A 19 0.34 6.25 -5.43
N TYR A 20 0.43 7.19 -4.48
CA TYR A 20 -0.16 7.00 -3.15
C TYR A 20 -1.67 6.77 -3.18
N ALA A 21 -2.41 7.58 -3.95
CA ALA A 21 -3.85 7.42 -4.10
C ALA A 21 -4.24 6.08 -4.73
N GLN A 22 -3.47 5.59 -5.72
CA GLN A 22 -3.69 4.28 -6.33
C GLN A 22 -3.45 3.13 -5.34
N ILE A 23 -2.41 3.22 -4.51
CA ILE A 23 -2.14 2.25 -3.44
C ILE A 23 -3.28 2.26 -2.42
N LEU A 24 -3.72 3.43 -1.96
CA LEU A 24 -4.86 3.56 -1.05
C LEU A 24 -6.15 2.96 -1.63
N ASN A 25 -6.46 3.25 -2.89
CA ASN A 25 -7.63 2.69 -3.56
C ASN A 25 -7.55 1.17 -3.66
N SER A 26 -6.37 0.63 -3.96
CA SER A 26 -6.13 -0.82 -3.98
C SER A 26 -6.41 -1.44 -2.61
N MET A 27 -5.95 -0.80 -1.53
CA MET A 27 -6.21 -1.25 -0.15
C MET A 27 -7.70 -1.22 0.21
N LEU A 28 -8.40 -0.13 -0.12
CA LEU A 28 -9.82 0.03 0.20
C LEU A 28 -10.72 -0.97 -0.54
N GLN A 29 -10.28 -1.46 -1.69
CA GLN A 29 -10.99 -2.43 -2.51
C GLN A 29 -10.64 -3.89 -2.19
N SER A 30 -9.63 -4.13 -1.36
CA SER A 30 -9.18 -5.48 -1.00
C SER A 30 -9.87 -6.02 0.24
N ARG A 31 -10.31 -7.28 0.17
CA ARG A 31 -10.88 -8.02 1.30
C ARG A 31 -9.80 -8.62 2.19
N ASP A 32 -8.71 -9.09 1.61
CA ASP A 32 -7.60 -9.72 2.30
C ASP A 32 -6.23 -9.30 1.74
N SER A 33 -5.17 -9.74 2.40
CA SER A 33 -3.78 -9.44 2.02
C SER A 33 -3.39 -10.02 0.66
N GLY A 34 -3.93 -11.18 0.29
CA GLY A 34 -3.67 -11.82 -1.00
C GLY A 34 -4.31 -11.06 -2.16
N GLU A 35 -5.53 -10.55 -1.98
CA GLU A 35 -6.18 -9.65 -2.93
C GLU A 35 -5.41 -8.34 -3.06
N LEU A 36 -4.98 -7.75 -1.94
CA LEU A 36 -4.17 -6.54 -1.96
C LEU A 36 -2.85 -6.75 -2.70
N PHE A 37 -2.16 -7.86 -2.45
CA PHE A 37 -0.94 -8.23 -3.17
C PHE A 37 -1.17 -8.25 -4.69
N ARG A 38 -2.21 -8.97 -5.14
CA ARG A 38 -2.53 -9.07 -6.58
C ARG A 38 -2.88 -7.70 -7.19
N ARG A 39 -3.69 -6.89 -6.49
CA ARG A 39 -4.07 -5.55 -6.95
C ARG A 39 -2.88 -4.61 -7.06
N LEU A 40 -1.99 -4.59 -6.06
CA LEU A 40 -0.79 -3.75 -6.09
C LEU A 40 0.19 -4.19 -7.17
N ALA A 41 0.41 -5.50 -7.32
CA ALA A 41 1.25 -6.02 -8.40
C ALA A 41 0.70 -5.62 -9.78
N TRP A 42 -0.60 -5.79 -10.00
CA TRP A 42 -1.24 -5.39 -11.25
C TRP A 42 -1.19 -3.87 -11.47
N ALA A 43 -1.50 -3.07 -10.45
CA ALA A 43 -1.49 -1.61 -10.54
C ALA A 43 -0.09 -1.05 -10.83
N ASP A 44 0.95 -1.61 -10.20
CA ASP A 44 2.34 -1.20 -10.43
C ASP A 44 2.82 -1.59 -11.84
N MET A 45 2.56 -2.82 -12.29
CA MET A 45 2.91 -3.27 -13.64
C MET A 45 2.22 -2.44 -14.75
N ASN A 46 1.03 -1.90 -14.48
CA ASN A 46 0.29 -1.06 -15.43
C ASN A 46 0.49 0.44 -15.19
N SER A 47 1.31 0.83 -14.22
CA SER A 47 1.68 2.23 -14.00
C SER A 47 2.86 2.62 -14.90
N PRO A 48 2.91 3.85 -15.41
CA PRO A 48 4.08 4.34 -16.14
C PRO A 48 5.34 4.14 -15.30
N ASP A 49 6.40 3.58 -15.88
CA ASP A 49 7.71 3.42 -15.25
C ASP A 49 7.71 2.74 -13.85
N HIS A 50 6.69 1.93 -13.54
CA HIS A 50 6.49 1.36 -12.20
C HIS A 50 6.44 2.44 -11.10
N GLU A 51 5.64 3.49 -11.33
CA GLU A 51 5.50 4.63 -10.44
C GLU A 51 5.18 4.26 -8.98
N LEU A 52 4.36 3.23 -8.74
CA LEU A 52 4.00 2.84 -7.37
C LEU A 52 5.22 2.37 -6.61
N SER A 53 5.93 1.35 -7.12
CA SER A 53 7.14 0.80 -6.50
C SER A 53 8.35 1.75 -6.59
N GLY A 54 8.30 2.68 -7.54
CA GLY A 54 9.25 3.78 -7.71
C GLY A 54 9.16 4.84 -6.61
N TYR A 55 7.97 5.15 -6.08
CA TYR A 55 7.81 6.10 -4.97
C TYR A 55 7.60 5.45 -3.61
N PHE A 56 7.15 4.19 -3.57
CA PHE A 56 6.81 3.49 -2.34
C PHE A 56 7.41 2.09 -2.29
N GLY A 57 7.63 1.61 -1.08
CA GLY A 57 7.93 0.22 -0.80
C GLY A 57 6.88 -0.33 0.15
N TRP A 58 6.49 -1.58 -0.05
CA TRP A 58 5.50 -2.25 0.79
C TRP A 58 5.89 -3.70 1.05
N GLY A 59 5.22 -4.30 2.02
CA GLY A 59 5.38 -5.71 2.32
C GLY A 59 4.24 -6.26 3.15
N PHE A 60 4.21 -7.59 3.22
CA PHE A 60 3.19 -8.38 3.91
C PHE A 60 3.90 -9.21 4.98
N GLY A 61 3.34 -9.27 6.19
CA GLY A 61 3.89 -10.02 7.31
C GLY A 61 2.82 -10.79 8.07
N THR A 62 3.24 -11.76 8.88
CA THR A 62 2.33 -12.60 9.67
C THR A 62 1.59 -11.81 10.75
N SER A 63 2.26 -10.88 11.43
CA SER A 63 1.68 -10.01 12.46
C SER A 63 1.31 -8.62 11.95
N THR A 64 1.74 -8.26 10.74
CA THR A 64 1.42 -6.99 10.09
C THR A 64 0.91 -7.30 8.69
N PRO A 65 -0.43 -7.38 8.51
CA PRO A 65 -1.03 -7.76 7.23
C PRO A 65 -0.51 -6.95 6.04
N PHE A 66 -0.18 -5.67 6.24
CA PHE A 66 0.46 -4.83 5.24
C PHE A 66 1.17 -3.63 5.88
N TRP A 67 2.32 -3.23 5.34
CA TRP A 67 2.99 -1.98 5.67
C TRP A 67 3.38 -1.22 4.41
N LEU A 68 3.40 0.10 4.50
CA LEU A 68 3.79 1.01 3.41
C LEU A 68 4.84 2.01 3.90
N ARG A 69 5.88 2.23 3.09
CA ARG A 69 6.92 3.24 3.30
C ARG A 69 7.10 4.06 2.02
N GLN A 70 7.35 5.35 2.20
CA GLN A 70 7.69 6.24 1.09
C GLN A 70 9.21 6.34 0.90
N ARG A 71 9.66 6.28 -0.35
CA ARG A 71 11.03 6.55 -0.77
C ARG A 71 11.28 8.06 -0.78
N ILE A 72 12.50 8.49 -0.44
CA ILE A 72 12.82 9.92 -0.36
C ILE A 72 12.86 10.64 -1.72
N ALA A 73 13.00 9.86 -2.81
CA ALA A 73 12.94 10.30 -4.19
C ALA A 73 12.53 9.11 -5.09
N PHE A 74 12.14 9.39 -6.33
CA PHE A 74 11.79 8.36 -7.30
C PHE A 74 12.93 7.34 -7.47
N ARG A 75 12.61 6.05 -7.31
CA ARG A 75 13.51 4.89 -7.35
C ARG A 75 14.69 4.96 -6.36
N SER A 76 14.61 5.78 -5.33
CA SER A 76 15.63 5.82 -4.28
C SER A 76 15.59 4.56 -3.41
N ASP A 77 16.74 3.98 -3.12
CA ASP A 77 16.87 2.89 -2.13
C ASP A 77 16.68 3.36 -0.69
N THR A 78 16.58 4.67 -0.47
CA THR A 78 16.36 5.26 0.85
C THR A 78 14.88 5.60 1.06
N PHE A 79 14.41 5.32 2.27
CA PHE A 79 13.05 5.59 2.71
C PHE A 79 13.03 6.66 3.79
N PHE A 80 11.92 7.37 3.92
CA PHE A 80 11.67 8.14 5.14
C PHE A 80 11.69 7.22 6.37
N GLY A 81 12.12 7.77 7.51
CA GLY A 81 12.30 7.02 8.74
C GLY A 81 11.01 6.41 9.27
N THR A 82 9.88 7.09 9.05
CA THR A 82 8.54 6.62 9.42
C THR A 82 7.90 5.83 8.28
N ARG A 83 7.14 4.79 8.64
CA ARG A 83 6.16 4.20 7.72
C ARG A 83 5.07 5.23 7.45
N THR A 84 4.48 5.14 6.27
CA THR A 84 3.32 5.95 5.92
C THR A 84 2.09 5.41 6.63
N LEU A 85 1.83 4.10 6.50
CA LEU A 85 0.71 3.43 7.13
C LEU A 85 0.93 1.93 7.27
N THR A 86 0.08 1.30 8.07
CA THR A 86 -0.06 -0.15 8.17
C THR A 86 -1.53 -0.57 8.17
N ILE A 87 -1.82 -1.74 7.59
CA ILE A 87 -3.10 -2.42 7.84
C ILE A 87 -2.93 -3.27 9.09
N VAL A 88 -3.70 -2.97 10.12
CA VAL A 88 -3.70 -3.71 11.39
C VAL A 88 -4.53 -4.98 11.25
N ARG A 89 -5.67 -4.89 10.58
CA ARG A 89 -6.51 -6.05 10.21
C ARG A 89 -7.37 -5.74 9.00
N PHE A 90 -7.61 -6.75 8.18
CA PHE A 90 -8.61 -6.70 7.12
C PHE A 90 -10.03 -6.82 7.71
N ARG A 91 -11.09 -6.66 6.89
CA ARG A 91 -12.44 -7.00 7.38
C ARG A 91 -12.48 -8.52 7.52
N GLU A 92 -12.97 -9.02 8.65
CA GLU A 92 -13.48 -10.40 8.68
C GLU A 92 -14.78 -10.36 7.87
N ASP A 93 -14.91 -11.25 6.88
CA ASP A 93 -16.19 -11.43 6.19
C ASP A 93 -17.21 -11.88 7.23
N ALA A 94 -18.16 -11.01 7.57
CA ALA A 94 -19.23 -11.28 8.52
C ALA A 94 -20.31 -12.22 7.94
N ASP A 95 -20.00 -13.05 6.94
CA ASP A 95 -21.01 -13.78 6.17
C ASP A 95 -20.52 -15.15 5.68
N ARG A 96 -20.14 -16.01 6.63
CA ARG A 96 -20.04 -17.45 6.40
C ARG A 96 -20.75 -18.24 7.49
N THR A 97 -21.95 -17.81 7.81
CA THR A 97 -23.00 -18.59 8.47
C THR A 97 -24.24 -18.35 7.65
N ASP A 98 -24.43 -19.21 6.63
CA ASP A 98 -25.72 -19.68 6.09
C ASP A 98 -25.44 -20.42 4.77
N ALA A 99 -24.99 -21.68 4.92
CA ALA A 99 -25.10 -22.73 3.91
C ALA A 99 -25.06 -24.09 4.62
#